data_AF-A0A0F0GGC9-F1
#
_entry.id   AF-A0A0F0GGC9-F1
#
_cell.length_a   1.000
_cell.length_b   1.000
_cell.length_c   1.000
_cell.angle_alpha   90.00
_cell.angle_beta   90.00
_cell.angle_gamma   90.00
#
_symmetry.space_group_name_H-M   'P 1'
#
loop_
_entity.id
_entity.type
_entity.pdbx_description
1 polymer ?
#
loop_
_entity_poly.entity_id
_entity_poly.type
_entity_poly.pdbx_seq_one_letter_code
_entity_poly.pdbx_strand_id
1 'polypeptide(L)'
;MKSLGQDVGKATADNDGKFTSPVKFTNIEPGRHKVRAECGIVLVGNVDVTLSSSSGGTTSTLVVLLFFLLIGAAMLRRQFTTLRR
;
A
#
# COMPACT_ATOMS: atom_id res chain seq x y z
N MET A 1 -22.26 -2.02 -11.68
CA MET A 1 -21.85 -1.18 -10.53
C MET A 1 -20.67 -0.36 -10.95
N LYS A 2 -20.64 0.93 -10.63
CA LYS A 2 -19.60 1.85 -11.12
C LYS A 2 -18.91 2.63 -10.00
N SER A 3 -17.61 2.84 -10.14
CA SER A 3 -16.82 3.78 -9.32
C SER A 3 -16.03 4.69 -10.26
N LEU A 4 -16.16 6.01 -10.08
CA LEU A 4 -15.52 7.02 -10.95
C LEU A 4 -15.76 6.79 -12.47
N GLY A 5 -16.93 6.23 -12.83
CA GLY A 5 -17.29 5.91 -14.21
C GLY A 5 -16.81 4.53 -14.71
N GLN A 6 -15.93 3.85 -13.97
CA GLN A 6 -15.46 2.50 -14.31
C GLN A 6 -16.42 1.42 -13.82
N ASP A 7 -16.68 0.40 -14.63
CA ASP A 7 -17.33 -0.83 -14.17
C ASP A 7 -16.42 -1.59 -13.20
N VAL A 8 -16.93 -1.84 -12.00
CA VAL A 8 -16.19 -2.47 -10.89
C VAL A 8 -16.85 -3.75 -10.39
N GLY A 9 -18.04 -4.10 -10.90
CA GLY A 9 -18.76 -5.30 -10.51
C GLY A 9 -20.17 -5.39 -11.10
N LYS A 10 -20.73 -6.59 -11.04
CA LYS A 10 -22.10 -6.90 -11.46
C LYS A 10 -22.75 -7.82 -10.44
N ALA A 11 -23.98 -7.50 -10.05
CA ALA A 11 -24.86 -8.42 -9.36
C ALA A 11 -26.31 -8.13 -9.74
N THR A 12 -27.14 -9.14 -9.54
CA THR A 12 -28.59 -9.08 -9.65
C THR A 12 -29.15 -9.26 -8.25
N ALA A 13 -30.20 -8.51 -7.91
CA ALA A 13 -30.89 -8.67 -6.65
C ALA A 13 -31.65 -10.02 -6.59
N ASP A 14 -31.70 -10.61 -5.41
CA ASP A 14 -32.55 -11.77 -5.11
C ASP A 14 -34.02 -11.35 -4.93
N ASN A 15 -34.87 -12.32 -4.59
CA ASN A 15 -36.30 -12.12 -4.41
C ASN A 15 -36.63 -11.17 -3.23
N ASP A 16 -35.69 -10.98 -2.30
CA ASP A 16 -35.82 -10.06 -1.16
C ASP A 16 -35.21 -8.68 -1.46
N GLY A 17 -34.73 -8.45 -2.69
CA GLY A 17 -34.08 -7.21 -3.11
C GLY A 17 -32.62 -7.06 -2.65
N LYS A 18 -32.01 -8.12 -2.09
CA LYS A 18 -30.61 -8.10 -1.63
C LYS A 18 -29.68 -8.57 -2.72
N PHE A 19 -28.44 -8.09 -2.72
CA PHE A 19 -27.39 -8.60 -3.60
C PHE A 19 -26.03 -8.52 -2.91
N THR A 20 -25.13 -9.40 -3.34
CA THR A 20 -23.72 -9.39 -2.97
C THR A 20 -22.89 -9.52 -4.23
N SER A 21 -21.83 -8.72 -4.36
CA SER A 21 -20.93 -8.77 -5.52
C SER A 21 -19.49 -8.55 -5.08
N PRO A 22 -18.52 -9.35 -5.54
CA PRO A 22 -17.12 -8.97 -5.44
C PRO A 22 -16.86 -7.74 -6.30
N VAL A 23 -16.25 -6.71 -5.71
CA VAL A 23 -15.85 -5.49 -6.41
C VAL A 23 -14.38 -5.60 -6.79
N LYS A 24 -14.05 -5.40 -8.07
CA LYS A 24 -12.67 -5.41 -8.57
C LYS A 24 -12.36 -4.09 -9.27
N PHE A 25 -11.40 -3.36 -8.73
CA PHE A 25 -10.88 -2.14 -9.35
C PHE A 25 -9.76 -2.50 -10.34
N THR A 26 -9.76 -1.87 -11.52
CA THR A 26 -8.69 -2.09 -12.52
C THR A 26 -7.43 -1.33 -12.14
N ASN A 27 -7.60 -0.13 -11.58
CA ASN A 27 -6.52 0.66 -11.00
C ASN A 27 -6.82 0.90 -9.51
N ILE A 28 -5.89 0.51 -8.63
CA ILE A 28 -6.05 0.64 -7.18
C ILE A 28 -5.28 1.88 -6.74
N GLU A 29 -5.97 3.01 -6.75
CA GLU A 29 -5.45 4.24 -6.15
C GLU A 29 -5.88 4.34 -4.69
N PRO A 30 -4.99 4.73 -3.77
CA PRO A 30 -5.35 4.96 -2.38
C PRO A 30 -6.41 6.05 -2.26
N GLY A 31 -7.34 5.86 -1.35
CA GLY A 31 -8.40 6.83 -1.07
C GLY A 31 -9.79 6.21 -1.05
N ARG A 32 -10.78 7.09 -0.96
CA ARG A 32 -12.19 6.70 -0.87
C ARG A 32 -12.80 6.55 -2.25
N HIS A 33 -13.24 5.34 -2.54
CA HIS A 33 -13.97 5.00 -3.76
C HIS A 33 -15.46 4.91 -3.49
N LYS A 34 -16.27 5.62 -4.29
CA LYS A 34 -17.74 5.56 -4.21
C LYS A 34 -18.25 4.55 -5.23
N VAL A 35 -18.81 3.45 -4.75
CA VAL A 35 -19.42 2.42 -5.59
C VAL A 35 -20.92 2.70 -5.71
N ARG A 36 -21.40 2.89 -6.94
CA ARG A 36 -22.81 3.07 -7.27
C ARG A 36 -23.37 1.78 -7.88
N ALA A 37 -24.45 1.27 -7.29
CA ALA A 37 -25.20 0.13 -7.82
C ALA A 37 -26.55 0.61 -8.35
N GLU A 38 -26.88 0.23 -9.58
CA GLU A 38 -28.14 0.54 -10.25
C GLU A 38 -29.01 -0.72 -10.22
N CYS A 39 -30.00 -0.75 -9.33
CA CYS A 39 -30.86 -1.91 -9.09
C CYS A 39 -32.36 -1.52 -9.18
N GLY A 40 -32.69 -0.49 -9.96
CA GLY A 40 -33.98 0.21 -9.94
C GLY A 40 -33.92 1.49 -9.10
N ILE A 41 -33.49 1.38 -7.84
CA ILE A 41 -32.99 2.50 -7.04
C ILE A 41 -31.45 2.57 -7.09
N VAL A 42 -30.88 3.75 -6.87
CA VAL A 42 -29.41 3.93 -6.84
C VAL A 42 -28.92 3.80 -5.40
N LEU A 43 -28.15 2.75 -5.14
CA LEU A 43 -27.46 2.54 -3.87
C LEU A 43 -26.01 3.01 -3.97
N VAL A 44 -25.52 3.70 -2.93
CA VAL A 44 -24.16 4.24 -2.88
C VAL A 44 -23.44 3.69 -1.65
N GLY A 45 -22.37 2.94 -1.88
CA GLY A 45 -21.47 2.44 -0.84
C GLY A 45 -20.08 3.10 -0.94
N ASN A 46 -19.39 3.19 0.20
CA ASN A 46 -18.00 3.67 0.25
C ASN A 46 -17.05 2.48 0.45
N VAL A 47 -15.95 2.47 -0.31
CA VAL A 47 -14.84 1.53 -0.14
C VAL A 47 -13.58 2.37 0.10
N ASP A 48 -13.02 2.27 1.30
CA ASP A 48 -11.77 2.97 1.64
C ASP A 48 -10.59 2.05 1.32
N VAL A 49 -9.74 2.48 0.38
CA VAL A 49 -8.52 1.76 -0.02
C VAL A 49 -7.34 2.41 0.67
N THR A 50 -6.74 1.69 1.61
CA THR A 50 -5.53 2.13 2.31
C THR A 50 -4.31 1.44 1.73
N LEU A 51 -3.31 2.21 1.30
CA LEU A 51 -1.95 1.68 1.12
C LEU A 51 -1.38 1.44 2.51
N SER A 52 -1.32 0.18 2.93
CA SER A 52 -0.37 -0.20 3.96
C SER A 52 1.02 -0.08 3.34
N SER A 53 1.63 1.09 3.46
CA SER A 53 3.04 1.28 3.15
C SER A 53 3.86 0.51 4.17
N SER A 54 3.92 -0.81 4.03
CA SER A 54 5.11 -1.54 4.42
C SER A 54 6.16 -1.17 3.37
N SER A 55 6.70 0.04 3.50
CA SER A 55 8.00 0.33 2.93
C SER A 55 8.92 -0.69 3.58
N GLY A 56 9.36 -1.71 2.84
CA GLY A 56 10.42 -2.62 3.24
C GLY A 56 11.65 -1.77 3.58
N GLY A 57 11.72 -1.34 4.83
CA GLY A 57 12.63 -0.33 5.37
C GLY A 57 14.03 -0.89 5.59
N THR A 58 14.46 -1.82 4.73
CA THR A 58 15.72 -2.53 4.87
C THR A 58 16.84 -1.83 4.11
N THR A 59 16.56 -1.01 3.10
CA THR A 59 17.64 -0.45 2.25
C THR A 59 18.24 0.85 2.79
N SER A 60 17.45 1.82 3.23
CA SER A 60 18.02 3.13 3.66
C SER A 60 18.72 3.09 5.02
N THR A 61 18.15 2.43 6.02
CA THR A 61 18.74 2.37 7.37
C THR A 61 19.98 1.48 7.43
N LEU A 62 19.95 0.33 6.75
CA LEU A 62 21.08 -0.60 6.67
C LEU A 62 22.28 0.01 5.95
N VAL A 63 22.07 0.75 4.86
CA VAL A 63 23.15 1.45 4.14
C VAL A 63 23.81 2.50 5.06
N VAL A 64 23.02 3.26 5.81
CA VAL A 64 23.55 4.25 6.77
C VAL A 64 24.34 3.57 7.90
N LEU A 65 23.81 2.49 8.48
CA LEU A 65 24.50 1.73 9.52
C LEU A 65 25.82 1.13 9.02
N LEU A 66 25.83 0.53 7.83
CA LEU A 66 27.04 -0.02 7.21
C LEU A 66 28.08 1.06 6.94
N PHE A 67 27.67 2.24 6.48
CA PHE A 67 28.58 3.36 6.25
C PHE A 67 29.30 3.77 7.54
N PHE A 68 28.56 3.99 8.63
CA PHE A 68 29.16 4.33 9.92
C PHE A 68 30.02 3.20 10.49
N LEU A 69 29.58 1.94 10.34
CA LEU A 69 30.35 0.77 10.77
C LEU A 69 31.71 0.71 10.06
N LEU A 70 31.73 0.90 8.74
CA LEU A 70 32.96 0.84 7.94
C LEU A 70 33.90 2.01 8.27
N ILE A 71 33.37 3.23 8.44
CA ILE A 71 34.17 4.39 8.86
C ILE A 71 34.75 4.16 10.26
N GLY A 72 33.93 3.72 11.22
CA GLY A 72 34.39 3.41 12.57
C GLY A 72 35.50 2.36 12.58
N ALA A 73 35.33 1.27 11.83
CA ALA A 73 36.33 0.22 11.70
C ALA A 73 37.64 0.75 11.06
N ALA A 74 37.54 1.59 10.03
CA ALA A 74 38.70 2.20 9.38
C ALA A 74 39.46 3.14 10.32
N MET A 75 38.75 3.95 11.12
CA MET A 75 39.35 4.84 12.10
C MET A 75 40.03 4.07 13.23
N LEU A 76 39.38 3.05 13.78
CA LEU A 76 39.97 2.16 14.79
C LEU A 76 41.26 1.52 14.26
N ARG A 77 41.20 0.95 13.05
CA ARG A 77 42.37 0.32 12.42
C ARG A 77 43.53 1.30 12.29
N ARG A 78 43.27 2.55 11.87
CA ARG A 78 44.29 3.60 11.77
C ARG A 78 44.90 3.94 13.14
N GLN A 79 44.08 4.10 14.17
CA GLN A 79 44.57 4.38 15.52
C GLN A 79 45.46 3.25 16.05
N PHE A 80 45.07 1.99 15.88
CA PHE A 80 45.88 0.85 16.29
C PHE A 80 47.18 0.71 15.48
N THR A 81 47.19 1.08 14.20
CA THR A 81 48.43 1.12 13.41
C THR A 81 49.38 2.25 13.82
N THR A 82 48.84 3.37 14.29
CA THR A 82 49.64 4.51 14.79
C THR A 82 50.18 4.26 16.21
N LEU A 83 49.41 3.59 17.07
CA LEU A 83 49.82 3.21 18.43
C LEU A 83 50.87 2.10 18.49
N ARG A 84 51.03 1.33 17.40
CA ARG A 84 51.97 0.20 17.31
C ARG A 84 53.32 0.59 16.69
N ARG A 85 53.58 1.89 16.53
CA ARG A 85 54.83 2.48 16.04
C ARG A 85 55.38 3.41 17.11
#